data_AF-A0A7W8WP41-F1
#
_entry.id   AF-A0A7W8WP41-F1
#
_cell.length_a   1.000
_cell.length_b   1.000
_cell.length_c   1.000
_cell.angle_alpha   90.00
_cell.angle_beta   90.00
_cell.angle_gamma   90.00
#
_symmetry.space_group_name_H-M   'P 1'
#
loop_
_entity.id
_entity.type
_entity.pdbx_description
1 polymer ?
#
loop_
_entity_poly.entity_id
_entity_poly.type
_entity_poly.pdbx_seq_one_letter_code
_entity_poly.pdbx_strand_id
1 'polypeptide(L)'
;MRKLKIPDLTFPSAIFTDRQIPWDLQYMLYPNAARLSPREFSRIDKRLLGPIIMERLPLVLKLKELLEEQLVVGTSQRTVQTYLYCLRYFYRWADDIGRSPTLASARVDFLDWTEYLLQQRATGVLGRTFYPYAANVGHVFELLLDTPVRLLRQSRIRRRDAVRTSSVLGRDADKQNISESFAFGHMLLDLSDALTVEAIEGTLPVRIPFRTGRLLEEWCGFVPLDSMRFLSAAPYLQRASLEKRKFNPDAPLLRTRRALANLRTEAELLIFIACTGMNLAQARALKAGRFAYASHHDGYQVRRIFKDRRKGEVEFDIYREYREHLDCYLVWRQKMFPGDDRLFPPGLPHEGPHESRLRAEKVVVNICWLRFTLDFC
;
A
#
# COMPACT_ATOMS: atom_id res chain seq x y z
N MET A 1 28.88 -19.21 -33.88
CA MET A 1 28.70 -18.35 -32.69
C MET A 1 28.22 -19.21 -31.53
N ARG A 2 29.07 -19.47 -30.52
CA ARG A 2 28.68 -20.24 -29.32
C ARG A 2 27.56 -19.47 -28.61
N LYS A 3 26.40 -20.10 -28.39
CA LYS A 3 25.32 -19.54 -27.55
C LYS A 3 25.91 -19.31 -26.16
N LEU A 4 26.10 -18.05 -25.78
CA LEU A 4 26.47 -17.68 -24.41
C LEU A 4 25.37 -18.19 -23.48
N LYS A 5 25.67 -19.22 -22.68
CA LYS A 5 24.75 -19.71 -21.64
C LYS A 5 24.76 -18.70 -20.51
N ILE A 6 23.69 -17.92 -20.40
CA ILE A 6 23.46 -17.09 -19.23
C ILE A 6 23.20 -18.04 -18.05
N PRO A 7 23.89 -17.90 -16.91
CA PRO A 7 23.58 -18.66 -15.71
C PRO A 7 22.16 -18.39 -15.23
N ASP A 8 21.57 -19.33 -14.51
CA ASP A 8 20.25 -19.14 -13.92
C ASP A 8 20.33 -18.06 -12.82
N LEU A 9 19.50 -17.03 -12.95
CA LEU A 9 19.45 -15.88 -12.05
C LEU A 9 18.11 -15.82 -11.27
N THR A 10 17.39 -16.94 -11.21
CA THR A 10 16.18 -17.10 -10.42
C THR A 10 16.48 -17.56 -9.00
N PHE A 11 15.49 -17.46 -8.11
CA PHE A 11 15.62 -17.79 -6.68
C PHE A 11 14.78 -19.05 -6.33
N PRO A 12 15.32 -20.27 -6.47
CA PRO A 12 14.59 -21.50 -6.21
C PRO A 12 14.24 -21.71 -4.72
N SER A 13 15.00 -21.10 -3.80
CA SER A 13 14.76 -21.18 -2.36
C SER A 13 13.60 -20.29 -1.88
N ALA A 14 13.09 -19.40 -2.73
CA ALA A 14 11.95 -18.54 -2.41
C ALA A 14 10.63 -19.26 -2.71
N ILE A 15 9.70 -19.20 -1.75
CA ILE A 15 8.35 -19.77 -1.85
C ILE A 15 7.44 -18.72 -2.49
N PHE A 16 6.95 -18.99 -3.69
CA PHE A 16 6.01 -18.14 -4.40
C PHE A 16 4.61 -18.76 -4.40
N THR A 17 3.56 -17.94 -4.33
CA THR A 17 2.20 -18.41 -4.60
C THR A 17 1.93 -18.42 -6.12
N ASP A 18 0.93 -19.16 -6.58
CA ASP A 18 0.57 -19.28 -8.02
C ASP A 18 0.33 -17.93 -8.73
N ARG A 19 0.03 -16.88 -7.97
CA ARG A 19 -0.22 -15.53 -8.48
C ARG A 19 1.03 -14.63 -8.45
N GLN A 20 2.12 -15.07 -7.84
CA GLN A 20 3.37 -14.33 -7.73
C GLN A 20 4.32 -14.68 -8.86
N ILE A 21 5.06 -13.68 -9.33
CA ILE A 21 6.07 -13.87 -10.37
C ILE A 21 7.38 -14.23 -9.66
N PRO A 22 8.03 -15.35 -10.01
CA PRO A 22 9.34 -15.69 -9.49
C PRO A 22 10.33 -14.56 -9.68
N TRP A 23 11.21 -14.35 -8.70
CA TRP A 23 12.25 -13.34 -8.81
C TRP A 23 13.31 -13.79 -9.82
N ASP A 24 13.74 -12.85 -10.66
CA ASP A 24 14.76 -13.04 -11.69
C ASP A 24 15.62 -11.76 -11.74
N LEU A 25 16.95 -11.88 -11.69
CA LEU A 25 17.89 -10.76 -11.80
C LEU A 25 18.34 -10.44 -13.23
N GLN A 26 17.89 -11.19 -14.25
CA GLN A 26 18.32 -10.96 -15.63
C GLN A 26 18.04 -9.54 -16.14
N TYR A 27 17.04 -8.84 -15.59
CA TYR A 27 16.76 -7.45 -15.93
C TYR A 27 17.94 -6.49 -15.67
N MET A 28 18.90 -6.87 -14.83
CA MET A 28 20.11 -6.08 -14.59
C MET A 28 21.11 -6.19 -15.75
N LEU A 29 21.05 -7.26 -16.54
CA LEU A 29 21.99 -7.55 -17.62
C LEU A 29 21.58 -6.94 -18.97
N TYR A 30 20.33 -6.51 -19.12
CA TYR A 30 19.83 -5.91 -20.34
C TYR A 30 19.71 -4.39 -20.19
N PRO A 31 20.07 -3.59 -21.21
CA PRO A 31 19.90 -2.15 -21.15
C PRO A 31 18.41 -1.80 -21.03
N ASN A 32 18.09 -0.84 -20.16
CA ASN A 32 16.74 -0.33 -19.91
C ASN A 32 15.71 -1.35 -19.37
N ALA A 33 16.09 -2.61 -19.17
CA ALA A 33 15.16 -3.63 -18.68
C ALA A 33 14.75 -3.40 -17.21
N ALA A 34 15.55 -2.63 -16.45
CA ALA A 34 15.19 -2.20 -15.10
C ALA A 34 13.97 -1.25 -15.07
N ARG A 35 13.66 -0.54 -16.18
CA ARG A 35 12.47 0.31 -16.30
C ARG A 35 11.17 -0.49 -16.40
N LEU A 36 11.24 -1.71 -16.95
CA LEU A 36 10.08 -2.58 -17.07
C LEU A 36 9.66 -3.11 -15.70
N SER A 37 8.35 -3.27 -15.49
CA SER A 37 7.87 -3.97 -14.31
C SER A 37 8.26 -5.46 -14.39
N PRO A 38 8.39 -6.18 -13.25
CA PRO A 38 8.71 -7.61 -13.27
C PRO A 38 7.79 -8.46 -14.16
N ARG A 39 6.53 -8.05 -14.30
CA ARG A 39 5.53 -8.73 -15.14
C ARG A 39 5.72 -8.47 -16.63
N GLU A 40 6.12 -7.26 -16.99
CA GLU A 40 6.43 -6.93 -18.39
C GLU A 40 7.72 -7.63 -18.79
N PHE A 41 8.75 -7.58 -17.92
CA PHE A 41 10.01 -8.27 -18.15
C PHE A 41 9.86 -9.79 -18.31
N SER A 42 8.96 -10.43 -17.55
CA SER A 42 8.71 -11.87 -17.69
C SER A 42 7.99 -12.26 -18.99
N ARG A 43 7.36 -11.30 -19.68
CA ARG A 43 6.55 -11.53 -20.89
C ARG A 43 7.23 -11.10 -22.17
N ILE A 44 8.17 -10.16 -22.09
CA ILE A 44 8.85 -9.63 -23.27
C ILE A 44 9.84 -10.64 -23.84
N ASP A 45 9.93 -10.70 -25.17
CA ASP A 45 11.02 -11.44 -25.81
C ASP A 45 12.34 -10.72 -25.53
N LYS A 46 13.26 -11.42 -24.86
CA LYS A 46 14.58 -10.91 -24.45
C LYS A 46 15.42 -10.46 -25.65
N ARG A 47 15.13 -10.93 -26.86
CA ARG A 47 15.78 -10.46 -28.10
C ARG A 47 15.48 -9.00 -28.41
N LEU A 48 14.37 -8.46 -27.91
CA LEU A 48 13.95 -7.08 -28.12
C LEU A 48 14.59 -6.09 -27.13
N LEU A 49 15.22 -6.58 -26.06
CA LEU A 49 15.83 -5.76 -25.02
C LEU A 49 17.26 -5.30 -25.35
N GLY A 50 17.77 -5.64 -26.52
CA GLY A 50 19.14 -5.35 -26.93
C GLY A 50 20.18 -6.37 -26.43
N PRO A 51 21.48 -6.12 -26.68
CA PRO A 51 22.54 -7.04 -26.31
C PRO A 51 22.74 -7.09 -24.78
N ILE A 52 23.22 -8.24 -24.31
CA ILE A 52 23.54 -8.47 -22.89
C ILE A 52 24.80 -7.69 -22.52
N ILE A 53 24.73 -6.93 -21.43
CA ILE A 53 25.85 -6.20 -20.85
C ILE A 53 26.63 -7.15 -19.94
N MET A 54 27.62 -7.82 -20.53
CA MET A 54 28.42 -8.85 -19.84
C MET A 54 29.24 -8.30 -18.67
N GLU A 55 29.60 -7.01 -18.69
CA GLU A 55 30.35 -6.34 -17.62
C GLU A 55 29.63 -6.37 -16.27
N ARG A 56 28.29 -6.39 -16.28
CA ARG A 56 27.46 -6.43 -15.07
C ARG A 56 27.38 -7.83 -14.46
N LEU A 57 27.66 -8.88 -15.24
CA LEU A 57 27.43 -10.27 -14.86
C LEU A 57 28.13 -10.68 -13.55
N PRO A 58 29.41 -10.34 -13.30
CA PRO A 58 30.08 -10.70 -12.04
C PRO A 58 29.40 -10.10 -10.81
N LEU A 59 28.91 -8.85 -10.91
CA LEU A 59 28.19 -8.19 -9.82
C LEU A 59 26.82 -8.84 -9.60
N VAL A 60 26.09 -9.14 -10.67
CA VAL A 60 24.76 -9.75 -10.58
C VAL A 60 24.81 -11.17 -10.00
N LEU A 61 25.84 -11.95 -10.33
CA LEU A 61 26.04 -13.28 -9.74
C LEU A 61 26.29 -13.21 -8.24
N LYS A 62 27.19 -12.33 -7.79
CA LYS A 62 27.41 -12.13 -6.34
C LYS A 62 26.17 -11.62 -5.61
N LEU A 63 25.39 -10.74 -6.25
CA LEU A 63 24.11 -10.29 -5.69
C LEU A 63 23.11 -11.44 -5.53
N LYS A 64 23.05 -12.36 -6.50
CA LYS A 64 22.21 -13.55 -6.41
C LYS A 64 22.61 -14.42 -5.22
N GLU A 65 23.89 -14.79 -5.16
CA GLU A 65 24.45 -15.64 -4.09
C GLU A 65 24.16 -15.04 -2.72
N LEU A 66 24.48 -13.76 -2.52
CA LEU A 66 24.23 -13.05 -1.27
C LEU A 66 22.75 -13.07 -0.87
N LEU A 67 21.84 -12.75 -1.80
CA LEU A 67 20.40 -12.69 -1.49
C LEU A 67 19.80 -14.08 -1.24
N GLU A 68 20.33 -15.14 -1.87
CA GLU A 68 19.96 -16.51 -1.56
C GLU A 68 20.45 -16.95 -0.17
N GLU A 69 21.69 -16.62 0.18
CA GLU A 69 22.23 -16.88 1.52
C GLU A 69 21.40 -16.19 2.60
N GLN A 70 20.98 -14.94 2.37
CA GLN A 70 20.11 -14.22 3.30
C GLN A 70 18.76 -14.93 3.52
N LEU A 71 18.18 -15.54 2.47
CA LEU A 71 16.96 -16.34 2.60
C LEU A 71 17.20 -17.60 3.44
N VAL A 72 18.32 -18.30 3.21
CA VAL A 72 18.70 -19.51 3.96
C VAL A 72 18.93 -19.18 5.45
N VAL A 73 19.55 -18.04 5.75
CA VAL A 73 19.80 -17.54 7.11
C VAL A 73 18.49 -17.15 7.85
N GLY A 74 17.36 -17.04 7.13
CA GLY A 74 16.05 -16.74 7.71
C GLY A 74 15.61 -15.29 7.55
N THR A 75 16.25 -14.51 6.67
CA THR A 75 15.75 -13.18 6.31
C THR A 75 14.39 -13.31 5.63
N SER A 76 13.43 -12.49 6.05
CA SER A 76 12.09 -12.55 5.47
C SER A 76 12.10 -12.30 3.95
N GLN A 77 11.28 -13.04 3.21
CA GLN A 77 11.11 -12.82 1.77
C GLN A 77 10.69 -11.38 1.45
N ARG A 78 9.92 -10.74 2.34
CA ARG A 78 9.52 -9.33 2.20
C ARG A 78 10.71 -8.37 2.20
N THR A 79 11.72 -8.66 3.02
CA THR A 79 12.95 -7.89 3.08
C THR A 79 13.74 -8.03 1.78
N VAL A 80 13.94 -9.26 1.31
CA VAL A 80 14.63 -9.52 0.03
C VAL A 80 13.90 -8.89 -1.16
N GLN A 81 12.56 -8.96 -1.17
CA GLN A 81 11.74 -8.27 -2.17
C GLN A 81 11.97 -6.75 -2.16
N THR A 82 12.14 -6.16 -0.97
CA THR A 82 12.45 -4.74 -0.82
C THR A 82 13.83 -4.42 -1.37
N TYR A 83 14.84 -5.26 -1.12
CA TYR A 83 16.18 -5.12 -1.70
C TYR A 83 16.14 -5.17 -3.23
N LEU A 84 15.45 -6.17 -3.80
CA LEU A 84 15.28 -6.30 -5.26
C LEU A 84 14.60 -5.07 -5.87
N TYR A 85 13.58 -4.52 -5.20
CA TYR A 85 12.92 -3.30 -5.65
C TYR A 85 13.86 -2.09 -5.65
N CYS A 86 14.64 -1.90 -4.58
CA CYS A 86 15.60 -0.80 -4.48
C CYS A 86 16.75 -0.95 -5.48
N LEU A 87 17.26 -2.16 -5.69
CA LEU A 87 18.29 -2.47 -6.68
C LEU A 87 17.80 -2.19 -8.11
N ARG A 88 16.54 -2.53 -8.43
CA ARG A 88 15.96 -2.16 -9.73
C ARG A 88 15.93 -0.65 -9.94
N TYR A 89 15.66 0.12 -8.89
CA TYR A 89 15.68 1.57 -8.99
C TYR A 89 17.10 2.12 -9.23
N PHE A 90 18.11 1.54 -8.58
CA PHE A 90 19.52 1.83 -8.86
C PHE A 90 19.93 1.51 -10.30
N TYR A 91 19.61 0.30 -10.81
CA TYR A 91 19.94 -0.08 -12.19
C TYR A 91 19.19 0.74 -13.23
N ARG A 92 17.96 1.18 -12.94
CA ARG A 92 17.24 2.13 -13.78
C ARG A 92 18.01 3.45 -13.91
N TRP A 93 18.48 4.00 -12.79
CA TRP A 93 19.31 5.21 -12.83
C TRP A 93 20.59 4.98 -13.63
N ALA A 94 21.28 3.86 -13.40
CA ALA A 94 22.51 3.54 -14.12
C ALA A 94 22.27 3.48 -15.64
N ASP A 95 21.18 2.84 -16.08
CA ASP A 95 20.77 2.82 -17.49
C ASP A 95 20.44 4.23 -18.02
N ASP A 96 19.74 5.06 -17.23
CA ASP A 96 19.35 6.43 -17.61
C ASP A 96 20.57 7.32 -17.92
N ILE A 97 21.69 7.10 -17.22
CA ILE A 97 22.96 7.83 -17.42
C ILE A 97 23.99 7.05 -18.25
N GLY A 98 23.63 5.89 -18.81
CA GLY A 98 24.50 5.06 -19.64
C GLY A 98 25.67 4.39 -18.89
N ARG A 99 25.56 4.17 -17.58
CA ARG A 99 26.56 3.47 -16.77
C ARG A 99 26.30 1.97 -16.68
N SER A 100 27.37 1.19 -16.55
CA SER A 100 27.33 -0.26 -16.35
C SER A 100 27.98 -0.65 -15.02
N PRO A 101 27.19 -0.76 -13.93
CA PRO A 101 27.75 -1.08 -12.62
C PRO A 101 28.46 -2.44 -12.61
N THR A 102 29.70 -2.46 -12.12
CA THR A 102 30.54 -3.65 -11.97
C THR A 102 30.93 -3.83 -10.51
N LEU A 103 31.57 -4.96 -10.16
CA LEU A 103 32.09 -5.15 -8.79
C LEU A 103 33.07 -4.06 -8.37
N ALA A 104 33.92 -3.61 -9.30
CA ALA A 104 34.93 -2.58 -9.03
C ALA A 104 34.30 -1.19 -8.88
N SER A 105 33.27 -0.89 -9.67
CA SER A 105 32.63 0.43 -9.70
C SER A 105 31.45 0.58 -8.75
N ALA A 106 30.88 -0.53 -8.22
CA ALA A 106 29.64 -0.54 -7.42
C ALA A 106 29.63 0.49 -6.28
N ARG A 107 30.78 0.67 -5.59
CA ARG A 107 30.91 1.66 -4.52
C ARG A 107 30.80 3.10 -5.04
N VAL A 108 31.51 3.41 -6.12
CA VAL A 108 31.51 4.75 -6.72
C VAL A 108 30.15 5.04 -7.34
N ASP A 109 29.60 4.08 -8.08
CA ASP A 109 28.27 4.19 -8.68
C ASP A 109 27.18 4.38 -7.62
N PHE A 110 27.29 3.71 -6.47
CA PHE A 110 26.38 3.95 -5.34
C PHE A 110 26.46 5.37 -4.82
N LEU A 111 27.66 5.93 -4.61
CA LEU A 111 27.82 7.30 -4.12
C LEU A 111 27.24 8.30 -5.13
N ASP A 112 27.53 8.14 -6.41
CA ASP A 112 26.98 8.99 -7.46
C ASP A 112 25.45 8.87 -7.55
N TRP A 113 24.90 7.68 -7.34
CA TRP A 113 23.47 7.49 -7.25
C TRP A 113 22.86 8.21 -6.05
N THR A 114 23.53 8.19 -4.88
CA THR A 114 23.04 8.96 -3.73
C THR A 114 23.00 10.47 -3.98
N GLU A 115 23.94 10.98 -4.78
CA GLU A 115 23.93 12.38 -5.20
C GLU A 115 22.80 12.70 -6.18
N TYR A 116 22.55 11.79 -7.13
CA TYR A 116 21.38 11.87 -8.00
C TYR A 116 20.07 11.89 -7.19
N LEU A 117 19.93 11.05 -6.16
CA LEU A 117 18.74 11.05 -5.30
C LEU A 117 18.53 12.39 -4.58
N LEU A 118 19.61 13.04 -4.14
CA LEU A 118 19.56 14.36 -3.51
C LEU A 118 19.16 15.46 -4.50
N GLN A 119 19.68 15.41 -5.74
CA GLN A 119 19.30 16.33 -6.80
C GLN A 119 17.81 16.19 -7.16
N GLN A 120 17.32 14.95 -7.31
CA GLN A 120 15.92 14.68 -7.61
C GLN A 120 14.95 15.09 -6.49
N ARG A 121 15.43 15.15 -5.24
CA ARG A 121 14.69 15.76 -4.13
C ARG A 121 14.58 17.27 -4.32
N ALA A 122 15.68 17.94 -4.69
CA ALA A 122 15.69 19.40 -4.88
C ALA A 122 14.78 19.85 -6.02
N THR A 123 14.66 19.04 -7.08
CA THR A 123 13.77 19.29 -8.22
C THR A 123 12.32 18.90 -7.97
N GLY A 124 12.01 18.24 -6.85
CA GLY A 124 10.65 17.82 -6.47
C GLY A 124 10.10 16.62 -7.26
N VAL A 125 10.92 15.98 -8.12
CA VAL A 125 10.52 14.83 -8.96
C VAL A 125 10.42 13.55 -8.15
N LEU A 126 11.31 13.36 -7.16
CA LEU A 126 11.24 12.26 -6.22
C LEU A 126 10.34 12.65 -5.04
N GLY A 127 9.31 11.84 -4.79
CA GLY A 127 8.55 11.89 -3.53
C GLY A 127 9.48 11.77 -2.31
N ARG A 128 9.02 12.26 -1.16
CA ARG A 128 9.80 12.57 0.07
C ARG A 128 10.52 11.37 0.76
N THR A 129 10.63 10.20 0.14
CA THR A 129 11.17 8.96 0.73
C THR A 129 12.30 8.34 -0.10
N PHE A 130 13.43 9.04 -0.24
CA PHE A 130 14.62 8.51 -0.93
C PHE A 130 15.64 7.84 0.02
N TYR A 131 15.60 8.16 1.32
CA TYR A 131 16.49 7.53 2.31
C TYR A 131 16.36 6.00 2.37
N PRO A 132 15.15 5.40 2.40
CA PRO A 132 15.04 3.94 2.46
C PRO A 132 15.68 3.24 1.24
N TYR A 133 15.62 3.86 0.05
CA TYR A 133 16.27 3.33 -1.15
C TYR A 133 17.79 3.32 -0.98
N ALA A 134 18.37 4.44 -0.57
CA ALA A 134 19.81 4.56 -0.34
C ALA A 134 20.28 3.61 0.77
N ALA A 135 19.52 3.49 1.87
CA ALA A 135 19.86 2.61 2.98
C ALA A 135 19.84 1.13 2.58
N ASN A 136 18.83 0.69 1.83
CA ASN A 136 18.71 -0.71 1.42
C ASN A 136 19.79 -1.11 0.40
N VAL A 137 20.03 -0.29 -0.64
CA VAL A 137 21.10 -0.59 -1.61
C VAL A 137 22.48 -0.50 -0.96
N GLY A 138 22.68 0.51 -0.10
CA GLY A 138 23.91 0.67 0.65
C GLY A 138 24.20 -0.56 1.52
N HIS A 139 23.21 -1.07 2.24
CA HIS A 139 23.36 -2.29 3.04
C HIS A 139 23.70 -3.52 2.19
N VAL A 140 23.02 -3.71 1.04
CA VAL A 140 23.33 -4.82 0.13
C VAL A 140 24.76 -4.75 -0.38
N PHE A 141 25.24 -3.56 -0.77
CA PHE A 141 26.62 -3.38 -1.23
C PHE A 141 27.65 -3.45 -0.10
N GLU A 142 27.31 -3.04 1.12
CA GLU A 142 28.16 -3.22 2.31
C GLU A 142 28.43 -4.71 2.55
N LEU A 143 27.39 -5.55 2.48
CA LEU A 143 27.52 -7.00 2.59
C LEU A 143 28.31 -7.61 1.42
N LEU A 144 28.03 -7.16 0.20
CA LEU A 144 28.65 -7.72 -1.01
C LEU A 144 30.15 -7.40 -1.12
N LEU A 145 30.55 -6.19 -0.70
CA LEU A 145 31.92 -5.71 -0.78
C LEU A 145 32.72 -5.93 0.51
N ASP A 146 32.11 -6.56 1.52
CA ASP A 146 32.68 -6.78 2.86
C ASP A 146 33.37 -5.52 3.43
N THR A 147 32.68 -4.38 3.31
CA THR A 147 33.29 -3.08 3.63
C THR A 147 33.15 -2.79 5.14
N PRO A 148 34.25 -2.45 5.85
CA PRO A 148 34.20 -2.19 7.29
C PRO A 148 33.46 -0.90 7.65
N VAL A 149 33.34 0.03 6.69
CA VAL A 149 32.67 1.31 6.86
C VAL A 149 31.34 1.30 6.11
N ARG A 150 30.26 1.65 6.81
CA ARG A 150 28.93 1.82 6.21
C ARG A 150 28.97 2.79 5.02
N LEU A 151 28.66 2.30 3.83
CA LEU A 151 28.62 3.05 2.57
C LEU A 151 27.68 4.25 2.67
N LEU A 152 26.53 4.09 3.33
CA LEU A 152 25.59 5.20 3.50
C LEU A 152 26.22 6.37 4.29
N ARG A 153 27.12 6.12 5.24
CA ARG A 153 27.78 7.19 6.02
C ARG A 153 28.73 8.03 5.18
N GLN A 154 29.25 7.46 4.09
CA GLN A 154 30.13 8.14 3.14
C GLN A 154 29.34 9.06 2.19
N SER A 155 28.03 8.84 2.05
CA SER A 155 27.15 9.73 1.30
C SER A 155 26.75 10.98 2.10
N ARG A 156 26.21 11.99 1.41
CA ARG A 156 25.59 13.18 2.03
C ARG A 156 24.19 12.92 2.58
N ILE A 157 23.60 11.74 2.33
CA ILE A 157 22.29 11.35 2.86
C ILE A 157 22.43 11.06 4.36
N ARG A 158 21.58 11.68 5.18
CA ARG A 158 21.59 11.54 6.65
C ARG A 158 20.27 10.96 7.15
N ARG A 159 20.26 10.37 8.35
CA ARG A 159 19.03 9.81 8.94
C ARG A 159 17.93 10.85 9.16
N ARG A 160 18.29 12.13 9.32
CA ARG A 160 17.32 13.24 9.30
C ARG A 160 16.54 13.34 7.99
N ASP A 161 17.13 12.89 6.88
CA ASP A 161 16.47 12.78 5.58
C ASP A 161 15.54 11.55 5.47
N ALA A 162 15.62 10.61 6.42
CA ALA A 162 14.69 9.49 6.58
C ALA A 162 13.38 9.89 7.25
N VAL A 163 13.44 10.92 8.10
CA VAL A 163 12.30 11.39 8.86
C VAL A 163 11.34 12.04 7.87
N ARG A 164 10.10 11.54 7.84
CA ARG A 164 8.92 12.29 7.36
C ARG A 164 8.90 13.61 8.13
N THR A 165 9.65 14.58 7.64
CA THR A 165 9.56 15.94 8.11
C THR A 165 8.73 16.67 7.04
N SER A 166 7.42 16.40 7.01
CA SER A 166 6.56 17.56 7.20
C SER A 166 7.07 18.17 8.50
N SER A 167 7.36 19.45 8.54
CA SER A 167 7.64 20.14 9.79
C SER A 167 6.47 19.93 10.78
N VAL A 168 6.45 18.79 11.48
CA VAL A 168 5.59 18.48 12.63
C VAL A 168 6.26 19.02 13.90
N LEU A 169 7.46 19.59 13.77
CA LEU A 169 8.21 20.26 14.83
C LEU A 169 8.43 21.75 14.51
N GLY A 170 7.56 22.35 13.69
CA GLY A 170 7.38 23.79 13.75
C GLY A 170 6.53 24.10 14.99
N ARG A 171 6.76 25.24 15.64
CA ARG A 171 5.87 25.75 16.71
C ARG A 171 4.38 25.79 16.32
N ASP A 172 4.09 25.76 15.02
CA ASP A 172 2.73 25.70 14.45
C ASP A 172 2.10 24.30 14.43
N ALA A 173 2.89 23.22 14.43
CA ALA A 173 2.36 21.85 14.43
C ALA A 173 2.09 21.29 15.83
N ASP A 174 2.71 21.90 16.86
CA ASP A 174 2.41 21.61 18.27
C ASP A 174 1.04 22.20 18.67
N LYS A 175 0.56 23.20 17.91
CA LYS A 175 -0.85 23.58 17.91
C LYS A 175 -1.61 22.52 17.11
N GLN A 176 -2.02 21.45 17.77
CA GLN A 176 -3.10 20.62 17.24
C GLN A 176 -4.24 21.56 16.86
N ASN A 177 -4.53 21.69 15.56
CA ASN A 177 -5.65 22.50 15.14
C ASN A 177 -6.93 21.75 15.50
N ILE A 178 -7.41 21.97 16.72
CA ILE A 178 -8.53 21.25 17.34
C ILE A 178 -9.74 21.28 16.41
N SER A 179 -9.96 22.38 15.68
CA SER A 179 -11.05 22.50 14.71
C SER A 179 -10.90 21.55 13.52
N GLU A 180 -9.68 21.33 13.01
CA GLU A 180 -9.43 20.36 11.94
C GLU A 180 -9.61 18.92 12.44
N SER A 181 -9.21 18.63 13.68
CA SER A 181 -9.43 17.31 14.28
C SER A 181 -10.93 17.02 14.47
N PHE A 182 -11.72 18.01 14.88
CA PHE A 182 -13.17 17.88 14.95
C PHE A 182 -13.80 17.72 13.57
N ALA A 183 -13.40 18.53 12.59
CA ALA A 183 -13.89 18.40 11.21
C ALA A 183 -13.58 17.02 10.63
N PHE A 184 -12.38 16.50 10.90
CA PHE A 184 -11.98 15.15 10.52
C PHE A 184 -12.84 14.08 11.19
N GLY A 185 -13.06 14.18 12.50
CA GLY A 185 -13.95 13.26 13.23
C GLY A 185 -15.39 13.28 12.70
N HIS A 186 -15.95 14.46 12.42
CA HIS A 186 -17.28 14.59 11.82
C HIS A 186 -17.35 13.97 10.43
N MET A 187 -16.33 14.16 9.60
CA MET A 187 -16.26 13.52 8.28
C MET A 187 -16.25 11.98 8.39
N LEU A 188 -15.55 11.40 9.36
CA LEU A 188 -15.54 9.95 9.56
C LEU A 188 -16.92 9.42 9.97
N LEU A 189 -17.63 10.16 10.84
CA LEU A 189 -18.99 9.82 11.26
C LEU A 189 -19.99 9.93 10.10
N ASP A 190 -19.90 11.02 9.32
CA ASP A 190 -20.74 11.20 8.14
C ASP A 190 -20.53 10.06 7.12
N LEU A 191 -19.29 9.58 6.96
CA LEU A 191 -18.98 8.41 6.14
C LEU A 191 -19.61 7.13 6.68
N SER A 192 -19.49 6.86 7.97
CA SER A 192 -20.08 5.64 8.57
C SER A 192 -21.61 5.64 8.51
N ASP A 193 -22.23 6.82 8.68
CA ASP A 193 -23.68 6.98 8.68
C ASP A 193 -24.26 6.88 7.27
N ALA A 194 -23.60 7.45 6.27
CA ALA A 194 -24.04 7.41 4.88
C ALA A 194 -23.86 6.03 4.22
N LEU A 195 -22.85 5.26 4.62
CA LEU A 195 -22.48 3.99 4.00
C LEU A 195 -23.21 2.79 4.62
N THR A 196 -24.54 2.84 4.67
CA THR A 196 -25.37 1.71 5.14
C THR A 196 -25.34 0.53 4.17
N VAL A 197 -25.85 -0.64 4.59
CA VAL A 197 -25.93 -1.81 3.69
C VAL A 197 -26.78 -1.47 2.47
N GLU A 198 -27.91 -0.81 2.69
CA GLU A 198 -28.85 -0.39 1.66
C GLU A 198 -28.22 0.63 0.70
N ALA A 199 -27.41 1.55 1.21
CA ALA A 199 -26.69 2.52 0.38
C ALA A 199 -25.63 1.84 -0.51
N ILE A 200 -24.92 0.83 0.00
CA ILE A 200 -23.89 0.10 -0.74
C ILE A 200 -24.54 -0.82 -1.80
N GLU A 201 -25.66 -1.46 -1.46
CA GLU A 201 -26.51 -2.26 -2.35
C GLU A 201 -27.38 -1.39 -3.28
N GLY A 202 -27.29 -0.06 -3.17
CA GLY A 202 -28.01 0.87 -4.03
C GLY A 202 -27.43 0.96 -5.45
N THR A 203 -28.09 1.77 -6.28
CA THR A 203 -27.60 2.16 -7.60
C THR A 203 -26.45 3.15 -7.49
N LEU A 204 -25.42 3.02 -8.33
CA LEU A 204 -24.36 4.04 -8.41
C LEU A 204 -24.83 5.31 -9.13
N PRO A 205 -24.27 6.48 -8.79
CA PRO A 205 -23.25 6.70 -7.76
C PRO A 205 -23.83 6.69 -6.34
N VAL A 206 -23.03 6.23 -5.36
CA VAL A 206 -23.40 6.44 -3.96
C VAL A 206 -23.06 7.86 -3.58
N ARG A 207 -24.06 8.59 -3.11
CA ARG A 207 -23.99 9.99 -2.71
C ARG A 207 -23.84 10.07 -1.21
N ILE A 208 -22.70 10.58 -0.76
CA ILE A 208 -22.33 10.69 0.64
C ILE A 208 -22.40 12.17 1.02
N PRO A 209 -23.47 12.61 1.71
CA PRO A 209 -23.60 13.98 2.18
C PRO A 209 -22.73 14.20 3.42
N PHE A 210 -22.00 15.31 3.45
CA PHE A 210 -21.28 15.77 4.63
C PHE A 210 -22.05 16.92 5.30
N ARG A 211 -21.89 17.06 6.61
CA ARG A 211 -22.46 18.18 7.41
C ARG A 211 -22.00 19.55 6.93
N THR A 212 -20.87 19.62 6.22
CA THR A 212 -20.35 20.83 5.58
C THR A 212 -21.16 21.26 4.35
N GLY A 213 -22.19 20.52 3.96
CA GLY A 213 -22.99 20.76 2.75
C GLY A 213 -22.35 20.21 1.48
N ARG A 214 -21.21 19.54 1.60
CA ARG A 214 -20.50 18.93 0.47
C ARG A 214 -21.02 17.54 0.19
N LEU A 215 -20.95 17.12 -1.07
CA LEU A 215 -21.41 15.83 -1.55
C LEU A 215 -20.25 15.07 -2.19
N LEU A 216 -19.99 13.86 -1.72
CA LEU A 216 -19.06 12.94 -2.38
C LEU A 216 -19.84 11.91 -3.20
N GLU A 217 -19.51 11.82 -4.48
CA GLU A 217 -20.05 10.82 -5.40
C GLU A 217 -19.01 9.72 -5.64
N GLU A 218 -19.25 8.53 -5.10
CA GLU A 218 -18.37 7.39 -5.29
C GLU A 218 -18.94 6.42 -6.32
N TRP A 219 -18.14 6.11 -7.34
CA TRP A 219 -18.53 5.32 -8.49
C TRP A 219 -17.97 3.88 -8.46
N CYS A 220 -17.25 3.46 -7.41
CA CYS A 220 -16.71 2.09 -7.30
C CYS A 220 -15.88 1.64 -8.51
N GLY A 221 -15.17 2.56 -9.16
CA GLY A 221 -14.38 2.28 -10.37
C GLY A 221 -15.14 2.35 -11.70
N PHE A 222 -16.45 2.64 -11.69
CA PHE A 222 -17.19 2.98 -12.90
C PHE A 222 -16.92 4.44 -13.29
N VAL A 223 -16.87 4.72 -14.60
CA VAL A 223 -16.73 6.11 -15.08
C VAL A 223 -18.13 6.78 -15.08
N PRO A 224 -18.23 8.06 -14.68
CA PRO A 224 -19.45 8.84 -14.78
C PRO A 224 -20.01 8.82 -16.21
N LEU A 225 -21.34 8.77 -16.34
CA LEU A 225 -22.01 8.74 -17.64
C LEU A 225 -21.66 9.97 -18.49
N ASP A 226 -21.61 11.14 -17.86
CA ASP A 226 -21.35 12.42 -18.52
C ASP A 226 -19.93 12.51 -19.11
N SER A 227 -18.99 11.76 -18.54
CA SER A 227 -17.61 11.68 -19.02
C SER A 227 -17.46 10.74 -20.22
N MET A 228 -18.43 9.85 -20.46
CA MET A 228 -18.40 8.88 -21.57
C MET A 228 -19.02 9.48 -22.83
N ARG A 229 -18.31 10.41 -23.49
CA ARG A 229 -18.76 11.08 -24.74
C ARG A 229 -19.22 10.11 -25.85
N PHE A 230 -18.68 8.89 -25.87
CA PHE A 230 -19.03 7.86 -26.86
C PHE A 230 -20.37 7.15 -26.58
N LEU A 231 -20.87 7.19 -25.34
CA LEU A 231 -22.16 6.57 -25.00
C LEU A 231 -23.35 7.41 -25.48
N SER A 232 -23.20 8.73 -25.67
CA SER A 232 -24.30 9.58 -26.15
C SER A 232 -24.80 9.17 -27.54
N ALA A 233 -23.93 8.55 -28.36
CA ALA A 233 -24.24 8.13 -29.72
C ALA A 233 -24.97 6.77 -29.80
N ALA A 234 -25.03 5.99 -28.72
CA ALA A 234 -25.54 4.61 -28.75
C ALA A 234 -26.45 4.29 -27.53
N PRO A 235 -27.78 4.44 -27.66
CA PRO A 235 -28.73 4.24 -26.56
C PRO A 235 -28.68 2.84 -25.91
N TYR A 236 -28.34 1.80 -26.68
CA TYR A 236 -28.22 0.44 -26.16
C TYR A 236 -27.04 0.27 -25.19
N LEU A 237 -25.91 0.95 -25.46
CA LEU A 237 -24.74 0.93 -24.56
C LEU A 237 -25.02 1.69 -23.27
N GLN A 238 -25.81 2.78 -23.33
CA GLN A 238 -26.26 3.49 -22.13
C GLN A 238 -27.13 2.60 -21.24
N ARG A 239 -28.12 1.91 -21.82
CA ARG A 239 -28.96 0.94 -21.08
C ARG A 239 -28.13 -0.18 -20.46
N ALA A 240 -27.23 -0.80 -21.23
CA ALA A 240 -26.33 -1.84 -20.71
C ALA A 240 -25.40 -1.33 -19.61
N SER A 241 -24.96 -0.06 -19.69
CA SER A 241 -24.14 0.59 -18.66
C SER A 241 -24.94 0.87 -17.39
N LEU A 242 -26.19 1.33 -17.50
CA LEU A 242 -27.09 1.53 -16.37
C LEU A 242 -27.44 0.22 -15.67
N GLU A 243 -27.71 -0.85 -16.42
CA GLU A 243 -27.94 -2.20 -15.86
C GLU A 243 -26.72 -2.69 -15.06
N LYS A 244 -25.50 -2.45 -15.54
CA LYS A 244 -24.27 -2.79 -14.78
C LYS A 244 -24.08 -1.95 -13.50
N ARG A 245 -24.71 -0.78 -13.41
CA ARG A 245 -24.66 0.09 -12.22
C ARG A 245 -25.72 -0.27 -11.18
N LYS A 246 -26.78 -0.98 -11.58
CA LYS A 246 -27.73 -1.57 -10.64
C LYS A 246 -27.03 -2.66 -9.83
N PHE A 247 -27.49 -2.83 -8.60
CA PHE A 247 -27.01 -3.91 -7.76
C PHE A 247 -27.45 -5.25 -8.35
N ASN A 248 -26.50 -6.18 -8.44
CA ASN A 248 -26.74 -7.53 -8.88
C ASN A 248 -26.64 -8.44 -7.64
N PRO A 249 -27.76 -9.00 -7.15
CA PRO A 249 -27.77 -9.85 -5.95
C PRO A 249 -27.01 -11.18 -6.15
N ASP A 250 -26.86 -11.63 -7.40
CA ASP A 250 -26.16 -12.87 -7.73
C ASP A 250 -24.64 -12.68 -7.82
N ALA A 251 -24.18 -11.42 -7.90
CA ALA A 251 -22.75 -11.10 -7.88
C ALA A 251 -22.28 -10.92 -6.43
N PRO A 252 -21.11 -11.47 -6.04
CA PRO A 252 -20.58 -11.22 -4.71
C PRO A 252 -20.40 -9.71 -4.49
N LEU A 253 -21.12 -9.16 -3.50
CA LEU A 253 -21.18 -7.73 -3.17
C LEU A 253 -19.78 -7.07 -3.09
N LEU A 254 -18.83 -7.80 -2.52
CA LEU A 254 -17.44 -7.38 -2.36
C LEU A 254 -16.60 -7.38 -3.66
N ARG A 255 -17.15 -7.82 -4.78
CA ARG A 255 -16.46 -7.78 -6.08
C ARG A 255 -16.73 -6.47 -6.84
N THR A 256 -17.94 -5.94 -6.75
CA THR A 256 -18.38 -4.74 -7.49
C THR A 256 -18.42 -3.49 -6.63
N ARG A 257 -18.72 -3.60 -5.33
CA ARG A 257 -18.95 -2.47 -4.40
C ARG A 257 -17.89 -2.32 -3.32
N ARG A 258 -16.73 -2.96 -3.51
CA ARG A 258 -15.74 -3.05 -2.44
C ARG A 258 -15.11 -1.74 -2.02
N ALA A 259 -15.04 -0.76 -2.92
CA ALA A 259 -14.51 0.56 -2.60
C ALA A 259 -15.26 1.18 -1.41
N LEU A 260 -16.60 1.11 -1.43
CA LEU A 260 -17.47 1.63 -0.38
C LEU A 260 -17.36 0.86 0.92
N ALA A 261 -17.37 -0.49 0.85
CA ALA A 261 -17.21 -1.33 2.03
C ALA A 261 -15.87 -1.06 2.72
N ASN A 262 -14.77 -0.95 1.96
CA ASN A 262 -13.47 -0.62 2.55
C ASN A 262 -13.46 0.80 3.13
N LEU A 263 -14.08 1.78 2.44
CA LEU A 263 -14.12 3.16 2.91
C LEU A 263 -14.81 3.25 4.28
N ARG A 264 -15.94 2.55 4.47
CA ARG A 264 -16.58 2.44 5.78
C ARG A 264 -15.69 1.73 6.79
N THR A 265 -15.14 0.55 6.47
CA THR A 265 -14.26 -0.17 7.41
C THR A 265 -13.05 0.65 7.86
N GLU A 266 -12.49 1.49 6.99
CA GLU A 266 -11.39 2.38 7.35
C GLU A 266 -11.82 3.55 8.21
N ALA A 267 -12.99 4.14 7.95
CA ALA A 267 -13.54 5.17 8.83
C ALA A 267 -13.76 4.62 10.23
N GLU A 268 -14.39 3.44 10.34
CA GLU A 268 -14.66 2.72 11.59
C GLU A 268 -13.37 2.38 12.35
N LEU A 269 -12.33 1.95 11.64
CA LEU A 269 -11.01 1.67 12.22
C LEU A 269 -10.37 2.94 12.82
N LEU A 270 -10.48 4.08 12.12
CA LEU A 270 -9.93 5.35 12.61
C LEU A 270 -10.71 5.88 13.81
N ILE A 271 -12.04 5.78 13.80
CA ILE A 271 -12.89 6.12 14.95
C ILE A 271 -12.53 5.23 16.14
N PHE A 272 -12.39 3.91 15.91
CA PHE A 272 -12.01 2.96 16.96
C PHE A 272 -10.66 3.30 17.61
N ILE A 273 -9.64 3.61 16.81
CA ILE A 273 -8.33 4.03 17.30
C ILE A 273 -8.43 5.32 18.11
N ALA A 274 -9.23 6.29 17.65
CA ALA A 274 -9.44 7.54 18.36
C ALA A 274 -10.11 7.34 19.73
N CYS A 275 -11.07 6.41 19.83
CA CYS A 275 -11.79 6.14 21.07
C CYS A 275 -11.00 5.26 22.06
N THR A 276 -10.20 4.30 21.57
CA THR A 276 -9.52 3.31 22.42
C THR A 276 -8.05 3.65 22.70
N GLY A 277 -7.45 4.54 21.92
CA GLY A 277 -6.02 4.84 21.99
C GLY A 277 -5.11 3.69 21.51
N MET A 278 -5.66 2.62 20.94
CA MET A 278 -4.89 1.47 20.47
C MET A 278 -4.04 1.82 19.24
N ASN A 279 -2.87 1.20 19.11
CA ASN A 279 -2.09 1.31 17.89
C ASN A 279 -2.82 0.60 16.72
N LEU A 280 -2.73 1.16 15.51
CA LEU A 280 -3.20 0.56 14.25
C LEU A 280 -2.86 -0.92 14.09
N ALA A 281 -1.64 -1.33 14.46
CA ALA A 281 -1.22 -2.74 14.36
C ALA A 281 -2.02 -3.65 15.31
N GLN A 282 -2.31 -3.17 16.53
CA GLN A 282 -3.12 -3.90 17.51
C GLN A 282 -4.59 -3.91 17.08
N ALA A 283 -5.13 -2.77 16.66
CA ALA A 283 -6.51 -2.64 16.18
C ALA A 283 -6.80 -3.56 14.98
N ARG A 284 -5.86 -3.68 14.02
CA ARG A 284 -5.98 -4.60 12.88
C ARG A 284 -5.90 -6.08 13.24
N ALA A 285 -5.27 -6.42 14.35
CA ALA A 285 -5.15 -7.80 14.82
C ALA A 285 -6.39 -8.29 15.59
N LEU A 286 -7.28 -7.38 16.00
CA LEU A 286 -8.51 -7.72 16.71
C LEU A 286 -9.40 -8.62 15.87
N LYS A 287 -9.98 -9.63 16.52
CA LYS A 287 -10.96 -10.52 15.89
C LYS A 287 -12.38 -10.04 16.17
N ALA A 288 -13.26 -10.21 15.20
CA ALA A 288 -14.69 -10.08 15.40
C ALA A 288 -15.17 -11.22 16.30
N GLY A 289 -16.15 -10.92 17.15
CA GLY A 289 -16.72 -11.90 18.07
C GLY A 289 -17.90 -11.32 18.82
N ARG A 290 -18.49 -12.11 19.72
CA ARG A 290 -19.47 -11.59 20.68
C ARG A 290 -18.73 -10.90 21.82
N PHE A 291 -19.03 -9.63 22.00
CA PHE A 291 -18.46 -8.82 23.06
C PHE A 291 -19.44 -8.75 24.24
N ALA A 292 -18.90 -8.88 25.46
CA ALA A 292 -19.59 -8.58 26.69
C ALA A 292 -19.04 -7.26 27.24
N TYR A 293 -19.96 -6.40 27.69
CA TYR A 293 -19.64 -5.10 28.27
C TYR A 293 -19.71 -5.21 29.80
N ALA A 294 -18.60 -4.89 30.48
CA ALA A 294 -18.58 -4.73 31.93
C ALA A 294 -18.38 -3.24 32.27
N SER A 295 -19.21 -2.66 33.13
CA SER A 295 -19.10 -1.26 33.52
C SER A 295 -17.80 -1.02 34.30
N HIS A 296 -17.03 0.00 33.92
CA HIS A 296 -15.79 0.38 34.60
C HIS A 296 -15.56 1.89 34.49
N HIS A 297 -15.35 2.55 35.64
CA HIS A 297 -15.19 3.99 35.80
C HIS A 297 -16.16 4.83 34.95
N ASP A 298 -15.73 5.30 33.77
CA ASP A 298 -16.49 6.18 32.86
C ASP A 298 -16.82 5.52 31.50
N GLY A 299 -16.83 4.19 31.45
CA GLY A 299 -17.07 3.45 30.21
C GLY A 299 -17.35 1.97 30.40
N TYR A 300 -16.99 1.18 29.39
CA TYR A 300 -17.14 -0.26 29.38
C TYR A 300 -15.82 -0.94 29.07
N GLN A 301 -15.48 -1.95 29.87
CA GLN A 301 -14.47 -2.93 29.48
C GLN A 301 -15.12 -3.93 28.52
N VAL A 302 -14.55 -4.04 27.33
CA VAL A 302 -15.01 -4.96 26.31
C VAL A 302 -14.25 -6.27 26.46
N ARG A 303 -14.98 -7.33 26.80
CA ARG A 303 -14.44 -8.70 26.96
C ARG A 303 -15.00 -9.58 25.87
N ARG A 304 -14.16 -10.41 25.24
CA ARG A 304 -14.66 -11.41 24.29
C ARG A 304 -15.28 -12.58 25.05
N ILE A 305 -16.48 -12.97 24.66
CA ILE A 305 -17.13 -14.17 25.18
C ILE A 305 -16.53 -15.38 24.45
N PHE A 306 -15.57 -16.06 25.09
CA PHE A 306 -15.20 -17.41 24.68
C PHE A 306 -16.20 -18.41 25.26
N LYS A 307 -16.60 -19.38 24.44
CA LYS A 307 -17.44 -20.54 24.78
C LYS A 307 -17.10 -21.02 26.22
N ASP A 308 -18.08 -20.95 27.11
CA ASP A 308 -18.10 -21.49 28.48
C ASP A 308 -17.16 -20.92 29.56
N ARG A 309 -16.54 -19.74 29.39
CA ARG A 309 -15.86 -19.07 30.52
C ARG A 309 -16.25 -17.60 30.62
N ARG A 310 -17.04 -17.26 31.65
CA ARG A 310 -17.50 -15.89 32.01
C ARG A 310 -16.37 -14.89 32.38
N LYS A 311 -15.10 -15.27 32.28
CA LYS A 311 -13.93 -14.45 32.63
C LYS A 311 -12.92 -14.43 31.48
N GLY A 312 -13.30 -13.87 30.34
CA GLY A 312 -12.36 -13.51 29.28
C GLY A 312 -11.46 -12.35 29.70
N GLU A 313 -10.24 -12.30 29.17
CA GLU A 313 -9.33 -11.16 29.29
C GLU A 313 -9.98 -9.89 28.70
N VAL A 314 -9.72 -8.73 29.30
CA VAL A 314 -10.21 -7.44 28.78
C VAL A 314 -9.42 -7.15 27.50
N GLU A 315 -10.11 -7.00 26.36
CA GLU A 315 -9.44 -6.71 25.09
C GLU A 315 -9.15 -5.21 24.95
N PHE A 316 -10.10 -4.36 25.34
CA PHE A 316 -9.97 -2.89 25.29
C PHE A 316 -11.10 -2.22 26.08
N ASP A 317 -10.90 -0.96 26.43
CA ASP A 317 -11.88 -0.10 27.10
C ASP A 317 -12.49 0.90 26.11
N ILE A 318 -13.79 1.15 26.23
CA ILE A 318 -14.53 2.11 25.40
C ILE A 318 -15.32 3.10 26.26
N TYR A 319 -15.49 4.33 25.75
CA TYR A 319 -16.42 5.29 26.33
C TYR A 319 -17.88 4.86 26.13
N ARG A 320 -18.77 5.33 27.00
CA ARG A 320 -20.18 4.97 27.00
C ARG A 320 -20.87 5.29 25.67
N GLU A 321 -20.57 6.46 25.09
CA GLU A 321 -21.16 6.99 23.87
C GLU A 321 -20.72 6.21 22.63
N TYR A 322 -19.50 5.68 22.64
CA TYR A 322 -18.96 4.91 21.50
C TYR A 322 -19.60 3.52 21.36
N ARG A 323 -20.21 3.00 22.44
CA ARG A 323 -20.81 1.67 22.43
C ARG A 323 -21.88 1.51 21.35
N GLU A 324 -22.79 2.49 21.24
CA GLU A 324 -23.88 2.41 20.27
C GLU A 324 -23.35 2.38 18.84
N HIS A 325 -22.33 3.19 18.56
CA HIS A 325 -21.66 3.22 17.27
C HIS A 325 -20.97 1.88 16.96
N LEU A 326 -20.25 1.30 17.93
CA LEU A 326 -19.60 0.01 17.78
C LEU A 326 -20.61 -1.12 17.54
N ASP A 327 -21.74 -1.14 18.26
CA ASP A 327 -22.79 -2.13 18.08
C ASP A 327 -23.41 -2.03 16.66
N CYS A 328 -23.67 -0.81 16.17
CA CYS A 328 -24.10 -0.56 14.80
C CYS A 328 -23.09 -1.09 13.77
N TYR A 329 -21.80 -0.83 13.99
CA TYR A 329 -20.73 -1.35 13.13
C TYR A 329 -20.69 -2.88 13.12
N LEU A 330 -20.82 -3.54 14.26
CA LEU A 330 -20.79 -5.01 14.35
C LEU A 330 -21.93 -5.67 13.57
N VAL A 331 -23.13 -5.10 13.64
CA VAL A 331 -24.30 -5.56 12.85
C VAL A 331 -24.03 -5.37 11.36
N TRP A 332 -23.53 -4.21 10.95
CA TRP A 332 -23.16 -3.94 9.56
C TRP A 332 -22.08 -4.90 9.07
N ARG A 333 -21.02 -5.08 9.85
CA ARG A 333 -19.87 -5.93 9.54
C ARG A 333 -20.29 -7.38 9.38
N GLN A 334 -21.20 -7.90 10.22
CA GLN A 334 -21.68 -9.27 10.11
C GLN A 334 -22.41 -9.53 8.78
N LYS A 335 -23.20 -8.55 8.31
CA LYS A 335 -23.87 -8.63 7.00
C LYS A 335 -22.88 -8.56 5.84
N MET A 336 -21.90 -7.66 5.91
CA MET A 336 -20.96 -7.39 4.81
C MET A 336 -19.83 -8.42 4.70
N PHE A 337 -19.36 -8.96 5.84
CA PHE A 337 -18.21 -9.86 5.93
C PHE A 337 -18.51 -11.08 6.81
N PRO A 338 -19.48 -11.94 6.45
CA PRO A 338 -19.91 -13.07 7.28
C PRO A 338 -18.81 -14.13 7.49
N GLY A 339 -17.80 -14.20 6.61
CA GLY A 339 -16.73 -15.21 6.63
C GLY A 339 -15.34 -14.71 7.01
N ASP A 340 -15.17 -13.42 7.36
CA ASP A 340 -13.90 -12.96 7.93
C ASP A 340 -13.96 -13.09 9.45
N ASP A 341 -12.81 -13.26 10.11
CA ASP A 341 -12.69 -13.34 11.57
C ASP A 341 -12.15 -12.04 12.17
N ARG A 342 -11.73 -11.06 11.35
CA ARG A 342 -11.14 -9.80 11.83
C ARG A 342 -12.21 -8.75 12.15
N LEU A 343 -12.01 -7.98 13.21
CA LEU A 343 -12.90 -6.89 13.58
C LEU A 343 -12.94 -5.83 12.47
N PHE A 344 -11.77 -5.52 11.90
CA PHE A 344 -11.60 -4.65 10.75
C PHE A 344 -10.99 -5.46 9.59
N PRO A 345 -11.81 -6.10 8.74
CA PRO A 345 -11.31 -6.89 7.62
C PRO A 345 -10.53 -5.98 6.64
N PRO A 346 -9.29 -6.33 6.27
CA PRO A 346 -8.54 -5.56 5.30
C PRO A 346 -9.27 -5.62 3.96
N GLY A 347 -9.24 -4.50 3.22
CA GLY A 347 -9.76 -4.48 1.88
C GLY A 347 -9.15 -5.64 1.08
N LEU A 348 -10.00 -6.53 0.56
CA LEU A 348 -9.60 -7.66 -0.29
C LEU A 348 -8.68 -7.22 -1.47
N PRO A 349 -8.14 -8.09 -2.31
CA PRO A 349 -7.48 -7.63 -3.53
C PRO A 349 -8.53 -7.13 -4.54
N HIS A 350 -8.35 -5.96 -5.16
CA HIS A 350 -9.20 -5.55 -6.29
C HIS A 350 -8.90 -6.48 -7.47
N GLU A 351 -9.78 -7.44 -7.74
CA GLU A 351 -9.74 -8.26 -8.96
C GLU A 351 -10.38 -7.47 -10.12
N GLY A 352 -9.73 -6.38 -10.52
CA GLY A 352 -10.00 -5.64 -11.75
C GLY A 352 -8.79 -5.74 -12.69
N PRO A 353 -8.98 -5.90 -14.01
CA PRO A 353 -7.88 -5.80 -14.95
C PRO A 353 -7.43 -4.33 -15.01
N HIS A 354 -6.13 -4.11 -14.87
CA HIS A 354 -5.42 -2.82 -14.91
C HIS A 354 -5.51 -1.92 -13.64
N GLU A 355 -4.37 -1.32 -13.30
CA GLU A 355 -4.16 -0.21 -12.33
C GLU A 355 -4.11 -0.48 -10.80
N SER A 356 -3.97 -1.73 -10.35
CA SER A 356 -4.08 -2.06 -8.91
C SER A 356 -2.79 -2.03 -8.07
N ARG A 357 -1.64 -1.55 -8.59
CA ARG A 357 -0.40 -1.46 -7.79
C ARG A 357 -0.15 -0.10 -7.12
N LEU A 358 -0.80 0.96 -7.59
CA LEU A 358 -0.72 2.30 -6.99
C LEU A 358 -1.80 2.54 -5.91
N ARG A 359 -2.73 1.60 -5.70
CA ARG A 359 -3.91 1.83 -4.84
C ARG A 359 -3.84 1.20 -3.44
N ALA A 360 -2.97 0.22 -3.20
CA ALA A 360 -2.87 -0.43 -1.88
C ALA A 360 -2.18 0.45 -0.82
N GLU A 361 -1.24 1.32 -1.22
CA GLU A 361 -0.79 2.43 -0.37
C GLU A 361 -1.78 3.59 -0.34
N LYS A 362 -2.76 3.63 -1.26
CA LYS A 362 -3.73 4.73 -1.36
C LYS A 362 -4.99 4.57 -0.53
N VAL A 363 -5.20 3.52 0.24
CA VAL A 363 -6.50 3.38 0.94
C VAL A 363 -6.54 4.28 2.19
N VAL A 364 -5.45 4.34 2.97
CA VAL A 364 -5.20 5.45 3.93
C VAL A 364 -5.12 6.82 3.22
N VAL A 365 -4.69 6.82 1.95
CA VAL A 365 -4.66 8.02 1.11
C VAL A 365 -6.04 8.36 0.57
N ASN A 366 -7.11 7.56 0.67
CA ASN A 366 -8.43 7.94 0.15
C ASN A 366 -9.13 8.90 1.14
N ILE A 367 -8.95 8.67 2.44
CA ILE A 367 -9.36 9.62 3.49
C ILE A 367 -8.41 10.84 3.53
N CYS A 368 -7.11 10.64 3.30
CA CYS A 368 -6.15 11.75 3.12
C CYS A 368 -6.31 12.49 1.77
N TRP A 369 -6.85 11.85 0.72
CA TRP A 369 -7.21 12.47 -0.56
C TRP A 369 -8.51 13.24 -0.40
N LEU A 370 -9.47 12.76 0.38
CA LEU A 370 -10.66 13.52 0.75
C LEU A 370 -10.28 14.81 1.48
N ARG A 371 -9.27 14.78 2.36
CA ARG A 371 -8.68 16.00 2.92
C ARG A 371 -8.10 16.91 1.82
N PHE A 372 -7.40 16.35 0.82
CA PHE A 372 -6.81 17.12 -0.29
C PHE A 372 -7.80 17.64 -1.35
N THR A 373 -8.90 16.94 -1.63
CA THR A 373 -9.95 17.36 -2.57
C THR A 373 -10.95 18.31 -1.92
N LEU A 374 -11.03 18.32 -0.59
CA LEU A 374 -11.83 19.28 0.15
C LEU A 374 -11.04 20.58 0.47
N ASP A 375 -9.71 20.57 0.44
CA ASP A 375 -8.87 21.77 0.71
C ASP A 375 -8.34 22.49 -0.56
N PHE A 376 -8.96 22.31 -1.73
CA PHE A 376 -8.71 23.16 -2.90
C PHE A 376 -10.02 23.67 -3.51
N CYS A 377 -10.58 24.70 -2.86
CA CYS A 377 -11.24 25.88 -3.43
C CYS A 377 -11.81 26.73 -2.29
#